data_AF-A0A9D4H3M6-F1
#
_entry.id   AF-A0A9D4H3M6-F1
#
_cell.length_a   1.000
_cell.length_b   1.000
_cell.length_c   1.000
_cell.angle_alpha   90.00
_cell.angle_beta   90.00
_cell.angle_gamma   90.00
#
_symmetry.space_group_name_H-M   'P 1'
#
loop_
_entity.id
_entity.type
_entity.pdbx_description
1 polymer ?
#
loop_
_entity_poly.entity_id
_entity_poly.type
_entity_poly.pdbx_seq_one_letter_code
_entity_poly.pdbx_strand_id
1 'polypeptide(L)'
;MMDGRPRFRRTSPRFPPYVWNVHEATKLGEARTNNACESWNNGFKHLVGHANPSLWNEKTRAQSTLRRKRQNRLYAGNVLNARQSLVRAL
;
A
#
# COMPACT_ATOMS: atom_id res chain seq x y z
N MET A 1 25.73 -12.98 37.66
CA MET A 1 24.57 -12.38 36.97
C MET A 1 25.11 -11.58 35.81
N MET A 2 24.85 -12.00 34.57
CA MET A 2 25.27 -11.30 33.36
C MET A 2 24.02 -10.67 32.76
N ASP A 3 23.88 -9.36 32.94
CA ASP A 3 22.74 -8.60 32.46
C ASP A 3 22.80 -8.57 30.92
N GLY A 4 22.11 -9.51 30.27
CA GLY A 4 22.07 -9.71 28.81
C GLY A 4 21.36 -8.59 28.04
N ARG A 5 21.46 -7.34 28.47
CA ARG A 5 20.90 -6.19 27.75
C ARG A 5 21.81 -5.87 26.56
N PRO A 6 21.30 -5.81 25.32
CA PRO A 6 22.10 -5.43 24.16
C PRO A 6 22.72 -4.05 24.40
N ARG A 7 24.05 -3.99 24.55
CA ARG A 7 24.79 -2.71 24.56
C ARG A 7 24.91 -2.24 23.12
N PHE A 8 24.01 -1.35 22.70
CA PHE A 8 24.17 -0.64 21.44
C PHE A 8 25.48 0.15 21.48
N ARG A 9 26.44 -0.22 20.63
CA ARG A 9 27.65 0.58 20.44
C ARG A 9 27.22 1.97 19.97
N ARG A 10 27.60 3.02 20.71
CA ARG A 10 27.36 4.41 20.35
C ARG A 10 28.20 4.73 19.09
N THR A 11 27.64 4.41 17.94
CA THR A 11 28.25 4.66 16.64
C THR A 11 27.75 6.01 16.17
N SER A 12 28.63 6.84 15.60
CA SER A 12 28.22 8.10 15.01
C SER A 12 27.12 7.86 13.97
N PRO A 13 26.06 8.68 13.95
CA PRO A 13 24.99 8.51 12.99
C PRO A 13 25.51 8.69 11.57
N ARG A 14 24.97 7.89 10.64
CA ARG A 14 25.35 7.95 9.21
C ARG A 14 25.07 9.32 8.58
N PHE A 15 24.04 10.01 9.06
CA PHE A 15 23.63 11.31 8.55
C PHE A 15 23.65 12.36 9.66
N PRO A 16 24.02 13.61 9.34
CA PRO A 16 24.03 14.69 10.32
C PRO A 16 22.65 14.88 10.99
N PRO A 17 22.59 15.19 12.30
CA PRO A 17 21.31 15.35 13.00
C PRO A 17 20.37 16.39 12.39
N TYR A 18 20.91 17.44 11.75
CA TYR A 18 20.11 18.53 11.18
C TYR A 18 19.26 18.11 9.97
N VAL A 19 19.55 16.96 9.33
CA VAL A 19 18.71 16.43 8.23
C VAL A 19 17.66 15.43 8.71
N TRP A 20 17.58 15.17 10.01
CA TRP A 20 16.62 14.19 10.53
C TRP A 20 15.23 14.82 10.55
N ASN A 21 14.22 14.06 10.12
CA ASN A 21 12.81 14.51 10.19
C ASN A 21 12.36 14.85 11.62
N VAL A 22 13.06 14.34 12.64
CA VAL A 22 12.77 14.59 14.07
C VAL A 22 13.75 15.58 14.72
N HIS A 23 14.58 16.28 13.93
CA HIS A 23 15.68 17.11 14.47
C HIS A 23 15.20 18.17 15.47
N GLU A 24 14.23 18.99 15.04
CA GLU A 24 13.71 20.08 15.85
C GLU A 24 12.92 19.55 17.06
N ALA A 25 12.08 18.53 16.87
CA ALA A 25 11.41 17.85 17.98
C ALA A 25 12.40 17.27 19.00
N THR A 26 13.57 16.77 18.55
CA THR A 26 14.63 16.26 19.42
C THR A 26 15.31 17.38 20.20
N LYS A 27 15.56 18.54 19.57
CA LYS A 27 16.11 19.73 20.23
C LYS A 27 15.16 20.31 21.27
N LEU A 28 13.87 20.37 20.94
CA LEU A 28 12.82 20.96 21.78
C LEU A 28 12.30 20.00 22.87
N GLY A 29 12.75 18.75 22.87
CA GLY A 29 12.31 17.75 23.86
C GLY A 29 10.87 17.26 23.63
N GLU A 30 10.34 17.47 22.43
CA GLU A 30 8.98 17.09 22.05
C GLU A 30 8.87 15.60 21.67
N ALA A 31 7.64 15.15 21.45
CA ALA A 31 7.38 13.81 20.95
C ALA A 31 8.05 13.59 19.58
N ARG A 32 9.01 12.67 19.52
CA ARG A 32 9.79 12.36 18.31
C ARG A 32 9.08 11.40 17.35
N THR A 33 7.74 11.34 17.41
CA THR A 33 6.97 10.35 16.64
C THR A 33 6.60 10.93 15.27
N ASN A 34 6.92 10.18 14.22
CA ASN A 34 6.51 10.46 12.84
C ASN A 34 5.16 9.78 12.49
N ASN A 35 4.43 9.28 13.49
CA ASN A 35 3.23 8.45 13.34
C ASN A 35 2.17 9.05 12.40
N ALA A 36 1.99 10.37 12.41
CA ALA A 36 1.03 11.04 11.52
C ALA A 36 1.46 10.93 10.05
N CYS A 37 2.75 11.15 9.77
CA CYS A 37 3.32 11.00 8.44
C CYS A 37 3.30 9.53 7.99
N GLU A 38 3.64 8.61 8.89
CA GLU A 38 3.58 7.17 8.61
C GLU A 38 2.14 6.71 8.33
N SER A 39 1.18 7.16 9.12
CA SER A 39 -0.24 6.87 8.95
C SER A 39 -0.76 7.37 7.61
N TRP A 40 -0.43 8.62 7.26
CA TRP A 40 -0.81 9.19 5.97
C TRP A 40 -0.17 8.45 4.79
N ASN A 41 1.14 8.18 4.85
CA ASN A 41 1.85 7.44 3.81
C ASN A 41 1.30 6.01 3.67
N ASN A 42 0.97 5.35 4.78
CA ASN A 42 0.37 4.03 4.76
C ASN A 42 -1.04 4.05 4.14
N GLY A 43 -1.87 5.02 4.53
CA GLY A 43 -3.19 5.24 3.94
C GLY A 43 -3.11 5.48 2.44
N PHE A 44 -2.20 6.36 2.00
CA PHE A 44 -1.97 6.65 0.58
C PHE A 44 -1.49 5.42 -0.20
N LYS A 45 -0.54 4.66 0.35
CA LYS A 45 -0.08 3.40 -0.23
C LYS A 45 -1.22 2.40 -0.42
N HIS A 46 -2.11 2.27 0.56
CA HIS A 46 -3.28 1.39 0.46
C HIS A 46 -4.29 1.87 -0.58
N LEU A 47 -4.49 3.19 -0.70
CA LEU A 47 -5.37 3.79 -1.69
C LEU A 47 -4.87 3.52 -3.12
N VAL A 48 -3.58 3.72 -3.37
CA VAL A 48 -2.96 3.50 -4.68
C VAL A 48 -2.75 2.01 -4.97
N GLY A 49 -2.53 1.20 -3.93
CA GLY A 49 -2.33 -0.24 -4.05
C GLY A 49 -1.05 -0.64 -4.79
N HIS A 50 -0.04 0.24 -4.81
CA HIS A 50 1.28 0.01 -5.39
C HIS A 50 2.35 0.72 -4.56
N ALA A 51 3.48 0.05 -4.34
CA ALA A 51 4.68 0.73 -3.82
C ALA A 51 5.38 1.42 -5.00
N ASN A 52 5.60 2.74 -4.92
CA ASN A 52 6.20 3.54 -6.00
C ASN A 52 5.39 3.49 -7.31
N PRO A 53 4.17 4.05 -7.34
CA PRO A 53 3.40 4.13 -8.57
C PRO A 53 4.15 4.99 -9.61
N SER A 54 4.31 4.45 -10.82
CA SER A 54 4.57 5.31 -11.98
C SER A 54 3.22 5.79 -12.51
N LEU A 55 3.13 7.07 -12.90
CA LEU A 55 1.91 7.66 -13.49
C LEU A 55 1.37 6.86 -14.69
N TRP A 56 2.25 6.08 -15.34
CA TRP A 56 1.91 5.24 -16.49
C TRP A 56 1.23 3.91 -16.10
N ASN A 57 1.66 3.28 -15.00
CA ASN A 57 1.17 1.97 -14.60
C ASN A 57 -0.27 2.03 -14.04
N GLU A 58 -0.66 3.16 -13.46
CA GLU A 58 -1.98 3.35 -12.86
C GLU A 58 -3.11 3.33 -13.91
N LYS A 59 -2.95 4.07 -15.02
CA LYS A 59 -3.94 4.09 -16.12
C LYS A 59 -4.21 2.69 -16.66
N THR A 60 -3.14 1.92 -16.83
CA THR A 60 -3.19 0.56 -17.38
C THR A 60 -3.94 -0.40 -16.45
N ARG A 61 -3.80 -0.25 -15.12
CA ARG A 61 -4.47 -1.12 -14.14
C ARG A 61 -5.95 -0.78 -13.94
N ALA A 62 -6.32 0.50 -13.97
CA ALA A 62 -7.72 0.91 -13.91
C ALA A 62 -8.50 0.33 -15.11
N GLN A 63 -7.93 0.44 -16.31
CA GLN A 63 -8.52 -0.11 -17.53
C GLN A 63 -8.57 -1.65 -17.52
N SER A 64 -7.53 -2.33 -17.05
CA SER A 64 -7.53 -3.81 -16.96
C SER A 64 -8.54 -4.33 -15.94
N THR A 65 -8.75 -3.61 -14.83
CA THR A 65 -9.77 -3.96 -13.82
C THR A 65 -11.19 -3.83 -14.38
N LEU A 66 -11.47 -2.74 -15.11
CA LEU A 66 -12.76 -2.54 -15.78
C LEU A 66 -13.00 -3.57 -16.88
N ARG A 67 -11.97 -3.89 -17.70
CA ARG A 67 -12.06 -4.95 -18.72
C ARG A 67 -12.37 -6.30 -18.09
N ARG A 68 -11.70 -6.66 -16.97
CA ARG A 68 -11.95 -7.92 -16.27
C ARG A 68 -13.37 -8.02 -15.70
N LYS A 69 -13.89 -6.94 -15.09
CA LYS A 69 -15.28 -6.89 -14.61
C LYS A 69 -16.30 -7.04 -15.75
N ARG A 70 -16.05 -6.39 -16.89
CA ARG A 70 -16.89 -6.51 -18.09
C ARG A 70 -16.85 -7.94 -18.64
N GLN A 71 -15.67 -8.54 -18.74
CA GLN A 71 -15.50 -9.90 -19.24
C GLN A 71 -16.25 -10.92 -18.35
N ASN A 72 -16.10 -10.85 -17.02
CA ASN A 72 -16.81 -11.73 -16.10
C ASN A 72 -18.34 -11.59 -16.18
N ARG A 73 -18.84 -10.35 -16.37
CA ARG A 73 -20.28 -10.11 -16.57
C ARG A 73 -20.79 -10.75 -17.86
N LEU A 74 -20.03 -10.66 -18.94
CA LEU A 74 -20.36 -11.30 -20.22
C LEU A 74 -20.37 -12.83 -20.11
N TYR A 75 -19.35 -13.42 -19.46
CA TYR A 75 -19.33 -14.86 -19.21
C TYR A 75 -20.52 -15.32 -18.37
N ALA A 76 -20.86 -14.60 -17.29
CA ALA A 76 -22.02 -14.94 -16.47
C ALA A 76 -23.34 -14.87 -17.25
N GLY A 77 -23.51 -13.83 -18.09
CA GLY A 77 -24.68 -13.70 -18.97
C GLY A 77 -24.80 -14.83 -19.99
N ASN A 78 -23.69 -15.20 -20.62
CA ASN A 78 -23.66 -16.30 -21.59
C ASN A 78 -24.00 -17.65 -20.94
N VAL A 79 -23.52 -17.90 -19.73
CA VAL A 79 -23.85 -19.11 -18.97
C VAL A 79 -25.34 -19.16 -18.61
N LEU A 80 -25.93 -18.03 -18.21
CA LEU A 80 -27.36 -17.95 -17.91
C LEU A 80 -28.23 -18.19 -19.15
N ASN A 81 -27.87 -17.59 -20.28
CA ASN A 81 -28.58 -17.77 -21.54
C ASN A 81 -28.48 -19.22 -22.06
N ALA A 82 -27.32 -19.84 -21.94
CA ALA A 82 -27.12 -21.25 -22.31
C ALA A 82 -27.99 -22.19 -21.45
N ARG A 83 -28.06 -21.94 -20.14
CA ARG A 83 -28.93 -22.72 -19.23
C ARG A 83 -30.41 -22.60 -19.58
N GLN A 84 -30.89 -21.38 -19.87
CA GLN A 84 -32.30 -21.16 -20.24
C GLN A 84 -32.64 -21.78 -21.60
N SER A 85 -31.71 -21.78 -22.55
CA SER A 85 -31.93 -22.37 -23.87
C SER A 85 -32.04 -23.89 -23.81
N LEU A 86 -31.23 -24.54 -22.97
CA LEU A 86 -31.33 -25.99 -22.74
C LEU A 86 -32.64 -26.38 -22.05
N VAL A 87 -33.11 -25.58 -21.09
CA VAL A 87 -34.39 -25.82 -20.41
C VAL A 87 -35.59 -25.66 -21.35
N ARG A 88 -35.50 -24.78 -22.36
CA ARG A 88 -36.55 -24.60 -23.38
C ARG A 88 -36.53 -25.66 -24.49
N ALA A 89 -35.47 -26.45 -24.60
CA ALA A 89 -35.29 -27.47 -25.61
C ALA A 89 -35.68 -28.88 -25.13
N LEU A 90 -36.11 -29.01 -23.86
CA LEU A 90 -36.69 -30.20 -23.24
C LEU A 90 -38.21 -30.05 -23.14
#